data_AF-A0AAC8Q3X6-F1
#
_entry.id   AF-A0AAC8Q3X6-F1
#
_cell.length_a   1.000
_cell.length_b   1.000
_cell.length_c   1.000
_cell.angle_alpha   90.00
_cell.angle_beta   90.00
_cell.angle_gamma   90.00
#
_symmetry.space_group_name_H-M   'P 1'
#
loop_
_entity.id
_entity.type
_entity.pdbx_description
1 polymer ?
#
loop_
_entity_poly.entity_id
_entity_poly.type
_entity_poly.pdbx_seq_one_letter_code
_entity_poly.pdbx_strand_id
1 'polypeptide(L)'
;MIPCLVVRGEVNALVLRKLLEPEFGRELRVLGTDYFSESVSLARSVLSNRKAIVALVVDTRSTELQRLRELHRFLVYALVQIESPDLWKVVLVVPDTETLLFQDRNVLRQVLGREPTEEEWTRGQSEPLRVLEEVFGLKEIRLDKELCRRLEPVDVSCLAGHFVVRQVREFFQAHREGRTTLVF
;
A
#
# COMPACT_ATOMS: atom_id res chain seq x y z
N MET A 1 -20.84 3.20 8.20
CA MET A 1 -19.44 3.18 8.71
C MET A 1 -18.52 3.36 7.52
N ILE A 2 -17.41 4.09 7.67
CA ILE A 2 -16.51 4.40 6.55
C ILE A 2 -15.46 3.27 6.47
N PRO A 3 -15.41 2.49 5.38
CA PRO A 3 -14.32 1.56 5.10
C PRO A 3 -12.94 2.18 5.30
N CYS A 4 -11.98 1.39 5.78
CA CYS A 4 -10.64 1.86 6.05
C CYS A 4 -9.60 1.01 5.31
N LEU A 5 -8.70 1.69 4.60
CA LEU A 5 -7.48 1.12 4.07
C LEU A 5 -6.34 1.51 5.00
N VAL A 6 -5.69 0.54 5.63
CA VAL A 6 -4.50 0.75 6.45
C VAL A 6 -3.28 0.32 5.66
N VAL A 7 -2.29 1.21 5.55
CA VAL A 7 -1.10 1.04 4.72
C VAL A 7 0.13 1.39 5.55
N ARG A 8 1.22 0.67 5.34
CA ARG A 8 2.53 1.06 5.85
C ARG A 8 3.18 2.11 4.93
N GLY A 9 3.69 3.19 5.52
CA GLY A 9 4.29 4.35 4.85
C GLY A 9 3.27 5.39 4.42
N GLU A 10 3.56 6.67 4.66
CA GLU A 10 2.67 7.77 4.25
C GLU A 10 2.69 7.93 2.72
N VAL A 11 3.82 7.64 2.07
CA VAL A 11 3.91 7.66 0.59
C VAL A 11 2.91 6.68 -0.02
N ASN A 12 2.87 5.48 0.51
CA ASN A 12 2.01 4.42 -0.01
C ASN A 12 0.54 4.75 0.24
N ALA A 13 0.23 5.32 1.41
CA ALA A 13 -1.09 5.83 1.72
C ALA A 13 -1.50 6.97 0.77
N LEU A 14 -0.60 7.91 0.45
CA LEU A 14 -0.85 9.01 -0.47
C LEU A 14 -1.14 8.51 -1.89
N VAL A 15 -0.29 7.64 -2.43
CA VAL A 15 -0.46 7.07 -3.78
C VAL A 15 -1.76 6.28 -3.88
N LEU A 16 -2.04 5.40 -2.92
CA LEU A 16 -3.28 4.62 -2.90
C LEU A 16 -4.51 5.50 -2.74
N ARG A 17 -4.44 6.56 -1.93
CA ARG A 17 -5.54 7.54 -1.80
C ARG A 17 -5.85 8.19 -3.15
N LYS A 18 -4.85 8.71 -3.85
CA LYS A 18 -5.02 9.32 -5.18
C LYS A 18 -5.61 8.34 -6.19
N LEU A 19 -5.16 7.10 -6.18
CA LEU A 19 -5.61 6.07 -7.12
C LEU A 19 -7.03 5.57 -6.86
N LEU A 20 -7.50 5.63 -5.62
CA LEU A 20 -8.82 5.16 -5.20
C LEU A 20 -9.84 6.30 -5.07
N GLU A 21 -9.40 7.55 -4.99
CA GLU A 21 -10.25 8.73 -4.87
C GLU A 21 -11.31 8.87 -5.97
N PRO A 22 -11.02 8.60 -7.26
CA PRO A 22 -12.04 8.69 -8.31
C PRO A 22 -13.25 7.75 -8.10
N GLU A 23 -13.07 6.65 -7.37
CA GLU A 23 -14.09 5.61 -7.21
C GLU A 23 -14.77 5.62 -5.84
N PHE A 24 -14.03 6.02 -4.81
CA PHE A 24 -14.48 5.96 -3.42
C PHE A 24 -14.52 7.32 -2.74
N GLY A 25 -13.80 8.33 -3.24
CA GLY A 25 -13.76 9.68 -2.68
C GLY A 25 -13.64 9.69 -1.15
N ARG A 26 -14.62 10.30 -0.47
CA ARG A 26 -14.68 10.39 1.00
C ARG A 26 -15.27 9.15 1.68
N GLU A 27 -15.75 8.17 0.92
CA GLU A 27 -16.33 6.92 1.43
C GLU A 27 -15.25 5.90 1.83
N LEU A 28 -13.98 6.11 1.44
CA LEU A 28 -12.85 5.29 1.87
C LEU A 28 -11.85 6.14 2.64
N ARG A 29 -11.52 5.72 3.85
CA ARG A 29 -10.46 6.36 4.65
C ARG A 29 -9.14 5.62 4.44
N VAL A 30 -8.13 6.31 3.91
CA VAL A 30 -6.77 5.76 3.75
C VAL A 30 -5.85 6.28 4.86
N LEU A 31 -5.32 5.36 5.66
CA LEU A 31 -4.49 5.61 6.84
C LEU A 31 -3.07 5.08 6.61
N GLY A 32 -2.08 5.96 6.64
CA GLY A 32 -0.66 5.61 6.68
C GLY A 32 -0.20 5.36 8.13
N THR A 33 0.87 4.58 8.27
CA THR A 33 1.55 4.30 9.53
C THR A 33 3.03 4.09 9.28
N ASP A 34 3.90 4.50 10.20
CA ASP A 34 5.35 4.42 10.01
C ASP A 34 5.87 2.98 10.15
N TYR A 35 5.24 2.18 11.03
CA TYR A 35 5.74 0.87 11.45
C TYR A 35 4.75 -0.25 11.16
N PHE A 36 5.29 -1.42 10.80
CA PHE A 36 4.52 -2.64 10.60
C PHE A 36 3.59 -2.97 11.79
N SER A 37 4.12 -2.93 13.01
CA SER A 37 3.35 -3.24 14.23
C SER A 37 2.22 -2.24 14.46
N GLU A 38 2.41 -0.99 14.07
CA GLU A 38 1.40 0.07 14.15
C GLU A 38 0.30 -0.17 13.12
N SER A 39 0.64 -0.50 11.87
CA SER A 39 -0.34 -0.85 10.82
C SER A 39 -1.26 -1.98 11.27
N VAL A 40 -0.69 -3.05 11.83
CA VAL A 40 -1.45 -4.19 12.35
C VAL A 40 -2.34 -3.78 13.52
N SER A 41 -1.78 -3.04 14.48
CA SER A 41 -2.53 -2.61 15.67
C SER A 41 -3.69 -1.66 15.31
N LEU A 42 -3.47 -0.77 14.35
CA LEU A 42 -4.48 0.16 13.86
C LEU A 42 -5.59 -0.57 13.10
N ALA A 43 -5.24 -1.52 12.22
CA ALA A 43 -6.23 -2.35 11.52
C ALA A 43 -7.12 -3.11 12.51
N ARG A 44 -6.51 -3.74 13.52
CA ARG A 44 -7.21 -4.43 14.61
C ARG A 44 -8.15 -3.50 15.38
N SER A 45 -7.68 -2.31 15.75
CA SER A 45 -8.48 -1.31 16.48
C SER A 45 -9.65 -0.77 15.66
N VAL A 46 -9.45 -0.56 14.35
CA VAL A 46 -10.53 -0.11 13.46
C VAL A 46 -11.58 -1.21 13.29
N LEU A 47 -11.17 -2.47 13.13
CA LEU A 47 -12.08 -3.61 13.09
C LEU A 47 -12.88 -3.73 14.39
N SER A 48 -12.21 -3.74 15.55
CA SER A 48 -12.88 -3.98 16.84
C SER A 48 -13.79 -2.83 17.28
N ASN A 49 -13.31 -1.58 17.19
CA ASN A 49 -13.97 -0.43 17.82
C ASN A 49 -14.95 0.26 16.87
N ARG A 50 -14.68 0.21 15.56
CA ARG A 50 -15.48 0.92 14.56
C ARG A 50 -16.30 -0.01 13.70
N LYS A 51 -16.19 -1.34 13.85
CA LYS A 51 -16.85 -2.38 13.04
C LYS A 51 -16.77 -2.10 11.53
N ALA A 52 -15.72 -1.42 11.09
CA ALA A 52 -15.56 -1.01 9.71
C ALA A 52 -14.93 -2.14 8.89
N ILE A 53 -15.18 -2.13 7.58
CA ILE A 53 -14.48 -3.01 6.64
C ILE A 53 -13.03 -2.51 6.51
N VAL A 54 -12.04 -3.40 6.66
CA VAL A 54 -10.62 -3.04 6.69
C VAL A 54 -9.79 -3.81 5.67
N ALA A 55 -9.12 -3.10 4.77
CA ALA A 55 -8.01 -3.66 4.00
C ALA A 55 -6.69 -3.26 4.67
N LEU A 56 -5.81 -4.22 4.93
CA LEU A 56 -4.45 -4.01 5.44
C LEU A 56 -3.45 -4.32 4.32
N VAL A 57 -2.73 -3.31 3.87
CA VAL A 57 -1.66 -3.42 2.87
C VAL A 57 -0.31 -3.35 3.57
N VAL A 58 0.54 -4.36 3.33
CA VAL A 58 1.86 -4.44 3.94
C VAL A 58 2.91 -4.85 2.90
N ASP A 59 4.01 -4.11 2.82
CA ASP A 59 5.24 -4.58 2.19
C ASP A 59 5.83 -5.81 2.90
N THR A 60 6.54 -6.63 2.16
CA THR A 60 7.09 -7.90 2.66
C THR A 60 8.60 -7.82 2.89
N ARG A 61 9.28 -6.86 2.24
CA ARG A 61 10.76 -6.70 2.26
C ARG A 61 11.51 -7.98 1.92
N SER A 62 10.83 -8.94 1.29
CA SER A 62 11.33 -10.28 1.06
C SER A 62 10.58 -10.93 -0.08
N THR A 63 11.30 -11.62 -0.93
CA THR A 63 10.74 -12.47 -1.99
C THR A 63 10.73 -13.96 -1.59
N GLU A 64 11.19 -14.28 -0.37
CA GLU A 64 11.31 -15.66 0.11
C GLU A 64 9.92 -16.23 0.45
N LEU A 65 9.49 -17.24 -0.30
CA LEU A 65 8.14 -17.81 -0.20
C LEU A 65 7.77 -18.28 1.22
N GLN A 66 8.74 -18.81 1.98
CA GLN A 66 8.50 -19.22 3.36
C GLN A 66 8.15 -18.03 4.24
N ARG A 67 8.93 -16.94 4.18
CA ARG A 67 8.67 -15.72 4.94
C ARG A 67 7.34 -15.07 4.54
N LEU A 68 7.01 -15.08 3.25
CA LEU A 68 5.73 -14.58 2.75
C LEU A 68 4.55 -15.35 3.36
N ARG A 69 4.63 -16.68 3.40
CA ARG A 69 3.59 -17.54 3.99
C ARG A 69 3.46 -17.34 5.50
N GLU A 70 4.58 -17.22 6.19
CA GLU A 70 4.61 -16.97 7.64
C GLU A 70 4.01 -15.60 7.98
N LEU A 71 4.38 -14.56 7.25
CA LEU A 71 3.83 -13.21 7.41
C LEU A 71 2.32 -13.19 7.13
N HIS A 72 1.88 -13.79 6.02
CA HIS A 72 0.45 -13.89 5.71
C HIS A 72 -0.33 -14.59 6.83
N ARG A 73 0.18 -15.74 7.29
CA ARG A 73 -0.43 -16.50 8.37
C ARG A 73 -0.51 -15.68 9.66
N PHE A 74 0.56 -14.99 10.03
CA PHE A 74 0.58 -14.10 11.18
C PHE A 74 -0.50 -13.01 11.10
N LEU A 75 -0.59 -12.32 9.96
CA LEU A 75 -1.58 -11.26 9.75
C LEU A 75 -3.01 -11.79 9.78
N VAL A 76 -3.28 -12.91 9.11
CA VAL A 76 -4.59 -13.57 9.13
C VAL A 76 -4.99 -13.94 10.56
N TYR A 77 -4.09 -14.56 11.34
CA TYR A 77 -4.38 -14.88 12.74
C TYR A 77 -4.65 -13.64 13.59
N ALA A 78 -3.96 -12.53 13.32
CA ALA A 78 -4.15 -11.29 14.06
C ALA A 78 -5.53 -10.64 13.83
N LEU A 79 -6.14 -10.86 12.65
CA LEU A 79 -7.42 -10.26 12.26
C LEU A 79 -8.62 -11.20 12.47
N VAL A 80 -8.48 -12.50 12.20
CA VAL A 80 -9.55 -13.49 12.34
C VAL A 80 -10.05 -13.64 13.80
N GLN A 81 -9.20 -13.32 14.77
CA GLN A 81 -9.57 -13.31 16.19
C GLN A 81 -10.50 -12.15 16.56
N ILE A 82 -10.67 -11.16 15.69
CA ILE A 82 -11.43 -9.93 15.98
C ILE A 82 -12.77 -9.94 15.27
N GLU A 83 -12.79 -10.23 13.96
CA GLU A 83 -13.99 -10.12 13.14
C GLU A 83 -14.02 -11.16 12.01
N SER A 84 -15.20 -11.33 11.40
CA SER A 84 -15.41 -12.22 10.25
C SER A 84 -14.43 -11.91 9.11
N PRO A 85 -13.88 -12.92 8.40
CA PRO A 85 -13.04 -12.74 7.21
C PRO A 85 -13.67 -11.91 6.09
N ASP A 86 -15.00 -11.75 6.09
CA ASP A 86 -15.65 -10.85 5.14
C ASP A 86 -15.25 -9.39 5.42
N LEU A 87 -15.12 -8.99 6.68
CA LEU A 87 -14.87 -7.60 7.05
C LEU A 87 -13.41 -7.16 6.89
N TRP A 88 -12.51 -8.05 6.48
CA TRP A 88 -11.11 -7.68 6.32
C TRP A 88 -10.40 -8.37 5.16
N LYS A 89 -9.34 -7.73 4.66
CA LYS A 89 -8.44 -8.30 3.66
C LYS A 89 -6.99 -7.94 3.98
N VAL A 90 -6.10 -8.91 3.81
CA VAL A 90 -4.65 -8.71 3.85
C VAL A 90 -4.14 -8.68 2.41
N VAL A 91 -3.39 -7.65 2.05
CA VAL A 91 -2.71 -7.55 0.76
C VAL A 91 -1.22 -7.40 1.02
N LEU A 92 -0.46 -8.43 0.65
CA LEU A 92 1.00 -8.41 0.73
C LEU A 92 1.58 -7.82 -0.56
N VAL A 93 2.54 -6.91 -0.40
CA VAL A 93 3.26 -6.31 -1.51
C VAL A 93 4.70 -6.82 -1.54
N VAL A 94 5.15 -7.27 -2.70
CA VAL A 94 6.43 -7.97 -2.86
C VAL A 94 7.31 -7.24 -3.90
N PRO A 95 8.57 -6.89 -3.56
CA PRO A 95 9.11 -6.85 -2.19
C PRO A 95 8.49 -5.71 -1.37
N ASP A 96 8.35 -4.54 -1.99
CA ASP A 96 7.97 -3.29 -1.32
C ASP A 96 7.02 -2.47 -2.18
N THR A 97 6.24 -1.61 -1.55
CA THR A 97 5.25 -0.75 -2.21
C THR A 97 5.88 0.36 -3.05
N GLU A 98 7.13 0.74 -2.79
CA GLU A 98 7.89 1.70 -3.60
C GLU A 98 8.09 1.21 -5.04
N THR A 99 7.93 -0.10 -5.30
CA THR A 99 7.87 -0.65 -6.67
C THR A 99 6.81 0.04 -7.54
N LEU A 100 5.72 0.56 -6.94
CA LEU A 100 4.71 1.36 -7.65
C LEU A 100 5.33 2.53 -8.41
N LEU A 101 6.32 3.20 -7.81
CA LEU A 101 6.97 4.37 -8.41
C LEU A 101 7.85 3.99 -9.60
N PHE A 102 8.31 2.73 -9.66
CA PHE A 102 9.13 2.20 -10.74
C PHE A 102 8.31 1.46 -11.81
N GLN A 103 6.97 1.46 -11.75
CA GLN A 103 6.16 0.90 -12.83
C GLN A 103 5.99 1.84 -14.02
N ASP A 104 6.07 3.15 -13.78
CA ASP A 104 5.94 4.14 -14.84
C ASP A 104 7.11 5.13 -14.78
N ARG A 105 7.86 5.21 -15.89
CA ARG A 105 9.06 6.03 -15.98
C ARG A 105 8.75 7.53 -15.91
N ASN A 106 7.59 7.95 -16.39
CA ASN A 106 7.17 9.35 -16.32
C ASN A 106 6.78 9.76 -14.89
N VAL A 107 6.15 8.86 -14.11
CA VAL A 107 5.92 9.09 -12.68
C VAL A 107 7.26 9.24 -11.95
N LEU A 108 8.18 8.29 -12.15
CA LEU A 108 9.50 8.36 -11.52
C LEU A 108 10.23 9.65 -11.89
N ARG A 109 10.23 10.03 -13.17
CA ARG A 109 10.82 11.29 -13.66
C ARG A 109 10.29 12.51 -12.93
N GLN A 110 8.96 12.58 -12.74
CA GLN A 110 8.35 13.71 -12.03
C GLN A 110 8.73 13.73 -10.55
N VAL A 111 8.79 12.56 -9.89
CA VAL A 111 9.24 12.45 -8.50
C VAL A 111 10.70 12.88 -8.37
N LEU A 112 11.58 12.40 -9.24
CA LEU A 112 13.01 12.76 -9.20
C LEU A 112 13.25 14.22 -9.60
N GLY A 113 12.40 14.79 -10.45
CA GLY A 113 12.62 16.10 -11.09
C GLY A 113 13.66 16.06 -12.21
N ARG A 114 14.03 14.86 -12.66
CA ARG A 114 14.97 14.60 -13.77
C ARG A 114 14.66 13.24 -14.38
N GLU A 115 15.22 12.98 -15.56
CA GLU A 115 15.15 11.64 -16.15
C GLU A 115 15.87 10.62 -15.24
N PRO A 116 15.24 9.49 -14.89
CA PRO A 116 15.93 8.39 -14.22
C PRO A 116 16.97 7.79 -15.17
N THR A 117 18.13 7.45 -14.62
CA THR A 117 19.15 6.70 -15.39
C THR A 117 18.66 5.29 -15.68
N GLU A 118 19.21 4.63 -16.70
CA GLU A 118 18.87 3.22 -16.99
C GLU A 118 19.20 2.30 -15.81
N GLU A 119 20.27 2.60 -15.07
CA GLU A 119 20.64 1.86 -13.87
C GLU A 119 19.60 2.03 -12.76
N GLU A 120 19.19 3.26 -12.46
CA GLU A 120 18.14 3.56 -11.46
C GLU A 120 16.81 2.90 -11.83
N TRP A 121 16.44 2.97 -13.11
CA TRP A 121 15.22 2.36 -13.62
C TRP A 121 15.24 0.83 -13.49
N THR A 122 16.37 0.20 -13.85
CA THR A 122 16.52 -1.26 -13.83
C THR A 122 16.63 -1.79 -12.41
N ARG A 123 17.48 -1.19 -11.56
CA ARG A 123 17.65 -1.58 -10.16
C ARG A 123 16.37 -1.34 -9.35
N GLY A 124 15.64 -0.27 -9.66
CA GLY A 124 14.39 0.04 -8.97
C GLY A 124 13.28 -1.00 -9.13
N GLN A 125 13.37 -1.89 -10.13
CA GLN A 125 12.44 -3.01 -10.26
C GLN A 125 12.63 -4.07 -9.16
N SER A 126 13.85 -4.19 -8.61
CA SER A 126 14.20 -5.22 -7.62
C SER A 126 14.51 -4.66 -6.23
N GLU A 127 15.05 -3.45 -6.15
CA GLU A 127 15.44 -2.78 -4.90
C GLU A 127 15.00 -1.29 -4.87
N PRO A 128 13.70 -1.01 -5.05
CA PRO A 128 13.18 0.36 -5.21
C PRO A 128 13.55 1.27 -4.04
N LEU A 129 13.39 0.79 -2.80
CA LEU A 129 13.69 1.58 -1.61
C LEU A 129 15.16 2.01 -1.58
N ARG A 130 16.09 1.09 -1.86
CA ARG A 130 17.53 1.39 -1.85
C ARG A 130 17.91 2.40 -2.91
N VAL A 131 17.37 2.26 -4.13
CA VAL A 131 17.60 3.23 -5.21
C VAL A 131 17.12 4.62 -4.77
N LEU A 132 15.94 4.73 -4.17
CA LEU A 132 15.43 6.01 -3.69
C LEU A 132 16.27 6.58 -2.53
N GLU A 133 16.72 5.76 -1.60
CA GLU A 133 17.62 6.18 -0.52
C GLU A 133 18.96 6.72 -1.07
N GLU A 134 19.54 6.04 -2.06
CA GLU A 134 20.78 6.46 -2.73
C GLU A 134 20.59 7.77 -3.50
N VAL A 135 19.50 7.89 -4.28
CA VAL A 135 19.22 9.07 -5.12
C VAL A 135 18.95 10.31 -4.28
N PHE A 136 18.22 10.19 -3.17
CA PHE A 136 17.89 11.33 -2.31
C PHE A 136 18.90 11.56 -1.19
N GLY A 137 19.80 10.60 -0.90
CA GLY A 137 20.70 10.66 0.25
C GLY A 137 19.96 10.68 1.59
N LEU A 138 18.75 10.10 1.63
CA LEU A 138 17.86 10.08 2.80
C LEU A 138 17.63 8.63 3.24
N LYS A 139 17.40 8.44 4.55
CA LYS A 139 16.96 7.16 5.10
C LYS A 139 15.44 7.15 5.27
N GLU A 140 14.86 5.95 5.14
CA GLU A 140 13.44 5.59 5.29
C GLU A 140 12.47 6.71 5.75
N ILE A 141 12.39 7.08 7.04
CA ILE A 141 11.41 8.09 7.51
C ILE A 141 11.57 9.46 6.85
N ARG A 142 12.81 9.90 6.59
CA ARG A 142 13.05 11.18 5.91
C ARG A 142 12.75 11.07 4.41
N LEU A 143 13.04 9.91 3.83
CA LEU A 143 12.73 9.62 2.44
C LEU A 143 11.21 9.64 2.21
N ASP A 144 10.43 8.99 3.08
CA ASP A 144 8.97 8.94 2.99
C ASP A 144 8.34 10.34 3.00
N LYS A 145 8.79 11.23 3.89
CA LYS A 145 8.35 12.64 3.90
C LYS A 145 8.70 13.40 2.63
N GLU A 146 9.90 13.22 2.10
CA GLU A 146 10.35 13.89 0.88
C GLU A 146 9.58 13.38 -0.35
N LEU A 147 9.34 12.08 -0.43
CA LEU A 147 8.55 11.46 -1.48
C LEU A 147 7.10 11.93 -1.43
N CYS A 148 6.47 12.01 -0.25
CA CYS A 148 5.13 12.59 -0.08
C CYS A 148 5.05 13.99 -0.67
N ARG A 149 6.01 14.87 -0.32
CA ARG A 149 6.08 16.24 -0.84
C ARG A 149 6.19 16.28 -2.37
N ARG A 150 7.00 15.40 -2.95
CA ARG A 150 7.22 15.34 -4.40
C ARG A 150 6.08 14.69 -5.16
N LEU A 151 5.37 13.74 -4.54
CA LEU A 151 4.24 13.03 -5.13
C LEU A 151 2.95 13.83 -5.07
N GLU A 152 2.81 14.79 -4.15
CA GLU A 152 1.60 15.62 -4.01
C GLU A 152 1.12 16.26 -5.33
N PRO A 153 1.99 16.87 -6.18
CA PRO A 153 1.56 17.40 -7.48
C PRO A 153 1.53 16.36 -8.61
N VAL A 154 2.04 15.15 -8.41
CA VAL A 154 2.20 14.15 -9.47
C VAL A 154 0.88 13.45 -9.76
N ASP A 155 0.53 13.36 -11.05
CA ASP A 155 -0.54 12.47 -11.50
C ASP A 155 -0.02 11.03 -11.52
N VAL A 156 -0.68 10.18 -10.74
CA VAL A 156 -0.36 8.75 -10.61
C VAL A 156 -1.40 7.86 -11.29
N SER A 157 -2.36 8.43 -12.03
CA SER A 157 -3.47 7.70 -12.66
C SER A 157 -3.05 6.51 -13.52
N CYS A 158 -1.88 6.58 -14.17
CA CYS A 158 -1.30 5.48 -14.95
C CYS A 158 -0.98 4.22 -14.11
N LEU A 159 -0.85 4.35 -12.78
CA LEU A 159 -0.59 3.24 -11.86
C LEU A 159 -1.86 2.48 -11.43
N ALA A 160 -3.04 2.89 -11.90
CA ALA A 160 -4.32 2.30 -11.48
C ALA A 160 -4.47 0.80 -11.80
N GLY A 161 -3.68 0.27 -12.73
CA GLY A 161 -3.63 -1.15 -13.08
C GLY A 161 -2.78 -2.04 -12.16
N HIS A 162 -2.01 -1.43 -11.25
CA HIS A 162 -1.12 -2.17 -10.35
C HIS A 162 -1.90 -3.19 -9.49
N PHE A 163 -1.30 -4.36 -9.23
CA PHE A 163 -1.98 -5.46 -8.54
C PHE A 163 -2.55 -5.05 -7.17
N VAL A 164 -1.79 -4.30 -6.35
CA VAL A 164 -2.24 -3.82 -5.03
C VAL A 164 -3.49 -2.94 -5.14
N VAL A 165 -3.52 -2.06 -6.13
CA VAL A 165 -4.66 -1.15 -6.38
C VAL A 165 -5.88 -1.95 -6.78
N ARG A 166 -5.71 -2.91 -7.70
CA ARG A 166 -6.79 -3.82 -8.11
C ARG A 166 -7.34 -4.64 -6.95
N GLN A 167 -6.48 -5.26 -6.15
CA GLN A 167 -6.89 -6.07 -5.00
C GLN A 167 -7.67 -5.27 -3.96
N VAL A 168 -7.24 -4.04 -3.67
CA VAL A 168 -7.92 -3.15 -2.73
C VAL A 168 -9.25 -2.65 -3.29
N ARG A 169 -9.26 -2.24 -4.57
CA ARG A 169 -10.44 -1.80 -5.30
C ARG A 169 -11.52 -2.88 -5.31
N GLU A 170 -11.17 -4.08 -5.77
CA GLU A 170 -12.09 -5.22 -5.87
C GLU A 170 -12.72 -5.55 -4.52
N PHE A 171 -11.93 -5.53 -3.44
CA PHE A 171 -12.40 -5.81 -2.10
C PHE A 171 -13.46 -4.81 -1.60
N PHE A 172 -13.21 -3.51 -1.76
CA PHE A 172 -14.16 -2.49 -1.33
C PHE A 172 -15.37 -2.38 -2.26
N GLN A 173 -15.20 -2.62 -3.56
CA GLN A 173 -16.33 -2.68 -4.51
C GLN A 173 -17.28 -3.83 -4.18
N ALA A 174 -16.75 -5.04 -3.96
CA ALA A 174 -17.55 -6.20 -3.60
C ALA A 174 -18.38 -5.94 -2.33
N HIS A 175 -17.79 -5.28 -1.32
CA HIS A 175 -18.52 -4.86 -0.12
C HIS A 175 -19.61 -3.83 -0.38
N ARG A 176 -19.33 -2.83 -1.21
CA ARG A 176 -20.32 -1.80 -1.57
C ARG A 176 -21.54 -2.41 -2.25
N GLU A 177 -21.35 -3.51 -2.97
CA GLU A 177 -22.39 -4.23 -3.71
C GLU A 177 -23.01 -5.39 -2.91
N GLY A 178 -22.59 -5.60 -1.66
CA GLY A 178 -23.09 -6.70 -0.81
C GLY A 178 -22.64 -8.10 -1.25
N ARG A 179 -21.58 -8.21 -2.05
CA ARG A 179 -21.00 -9.50 -2.45
C ARG A 179 -20.01 -9.98 -1.39
N THR A 180 -20.10 -11.25 -1.03
CA THR A 180 -19.12 -11.91 -0.15
C THR A 180 -17.75 -12.00 -0.85
N THR A 181 -16.68 -11.55 -0.21
CA THR A 181 -15.31 -11.51 -0.76
C THR A 181 -14.49 -12.78 -0.49
N LEU A 182 -15.13 -13.91 -0.16
CA LEU A 182 -14.44 -15.18 0.10
C LEU A 182 -13.72 -15.69 -1.16
N VAL A 183 -12.44 -15.34 -1.28
CA VAL A 183 -11.47 -16.07 -2.10
C VAL A 183 -10.26 -16.29 -1.20
N PHE A 184 -10.09 -17.55 -0.77
CA PHE A 184 -8.99 -18.04 0.06
C PHE A 184 -7.66 -18.04 -0.67
#